data_AF-A0A3M7TKR8-F1
#
_entry.id   AF-A0A3M7TKR8-F1
#
_cell.length_a   1.000
_cell.length_b   1.000
_cell.length_c   1.000
_cell.angle_alpha   90.00
_cell.angle_beta   90.00
_cell.angle_gamma   90.00
#
_symmetry.space_group_name_H-M   'P 1'
#
loop_
_entity.id
_entity.type
_entity.pdbx_description
1 polymer ?
#
loop_
_entity_poly.entity_id
_entity_poly.type
_entity_poly.pdbx_seq_one_letter_code
_entity_poly.pdbx_strand_id
1 'polypeptide(L)'
;MRKIFLYILTGSLFFSSCKKDDEVETYKEPEDITVQNSYDDQSIQKFLDGNYLDAQGNIKAFDSSDTSDDGYKKLSELSPEKLPSGVIYIKRMGAQPEDIDPANPGTVIGDSAVTTLMMSAKTYLAANLDGNTSFTSAQVMYNYSPLDGTGSPLVDPKFYYISGDDPLITNATTDAAKQKSYYVIEGFNEALQKFKAFNLPNGAPYNLQGVIIVPSRAAFARDSHYNYSGYSFRNRTFVFNFQVYKAQPRT
;
A
#
# COMPACT_ATOMS: atom_id res chain seq x y z
N MET A 1 -46.98 -69.67 -31.79
CA MET A 1 -45.86 -69.94 -30.86
C MET A 1 -44.56 -69.33 -31.40
N ARG A 2 -44.17 -68.16 -30.88
CA ARG A 2 -42.86 -67.50 -31.06
C ARG A 2 -42.57 -66.77 -29.73
N LYS A 3 -41.75 -67.39 -28.87
CA LYS A 3 -40.34 -67.08 -28.58
C LYS A 3 -40.13 -65.69 -27.89
N ILE A 4 -39.96 -65.72 -26.55
CA ILE A 4 -38.67 -65.54 -25.82
C ILE A 4 -37.88 -64.24 -26.13
N PHE A 5 -37.26 -63.48 -25.22
CA PHE A 5 -36.92 -63.62 -23.78
C PHE A 5 -36.81 -62.22 -23.13
N LEU A 6 -37.00 -62.21 -21.81
CA LEU A 6 -36.54 -61.31 -20.75
C LEU A 6 -35.16 -60.66 -21.00
N TYR A 7 -34.90 -59.44 -20.48
CA TYR A 7 -33.92 -59.23 -19.38
C TYR A 7 -33.60 -57.75 -19.03
N ILE A 8 -33.63 -57.50 -17.72
CA ILE A 8 -32.70 -56.72 -16.87
C ILE A 8 -32.84 -55.19 -16.78
N LEU A 9 -33.31 -54.84 -15.58
CA LEU A 9 -33.16 -53.61 -14.82
C LEU A 9 -31.68 -53.20 -14.64
N THR A 10 -31.31 -51.97 -14.98
CA THR A 10 -30.19 -51.25 -14.36
C THR A 10 -30.61 -49.79 -14.20
N GLY A 11 -30.55 -49.32 -12.95
CA GLY A 11 -30.94 -47.95 -12.59
C GLY A 11 -29.78 -46.97 -12.65
N SER A 12 -30.02 -45.81 -12.04
CA SER A 12 -29.04 -44.78 -11.64
C SER A 12 -28.60 -43.87 -12.81
N LEU A 13 -28.53 -42.54 -12.75
CA LEU A 13 -28.53 -41.56 -11.67
C LEU A 13 -29.21 -40.29 -12.22
N PHE A 14 -30.13 -39.69 -11.45
CA PHE A 14 -30.42 -38.28 -11.61
C PHE A 14 -29.18 -37.52 -11.13
N PHE A 15 -28.39 -36.98 -12.05
CA PHE A 15 -27.41 -35.95 -11.72
C PHE A 15 -28.18 -34.71 -11.29
N SER A 16 -28.55 -34.64 -10.01
CA SER A 16 -28.69 -33.37 -9.33
C SER A 16 -27.33 -32.68 -9.44
N SER A 17 -27.23 -31.74 -10.37
CA SER A 17 -26.20 -30.70 -10.36
C SER A 17 -26.39 -29.88 -9.09
N CYS A 18 -25.93 -30.40 -7.95
CA CYS A 18 -25.55 -29.58 -6.82
C CYS A 18 -24.41 -28.69 -7.31
N LYS A 19 -24.76 -27.48 -7.78
CA LYS A 19 -23.85 -26.34 -7.69
C LYS A 19 -23.44 -26.30 -6.22
N LYS A 20 -22.22 -26.74 -5.92
CA LYS A 20 -21.56 -26.30 -4.68
C LYS A 20 -21.54 -24.79 -4.77
N ASP A 21 -22.02 -24.15 -3.73
CA ASP A 21 -21.92 -22.72 -3.53
C ASP A 21 -20.54 -22.25 -3.98
N ASP A 22 -20.51 -21.25 -4.87
CA ASP A 22 -19.28 -20.63 -5.35
C ASP A 22 -18.55 -20.07 -4.13
N GLU A 23 -17.56 -20.82 -3.61
CA GLU A 23 -16.56 -20.26 -2.71
C GLU A 23 -15.92 -19.11 -3.48
N VAL A 24 -16.30 -17.88 -3.13
CA VAL A 24 -15.65 -16.67 -3.64
C VAL A 24 -14.16 -16.88 -3.43
N GLU A 25 -13.38 -16.97 -4.51
CA GLU A 25 -11.95 -17.22 -4.45
C GLU A 25 -11.32 -16.14 -3.54
N THR A 26 -11.02 -16.55 -2.31
CA THR A 26 -10.20 -15.78 -1.38
C THR A 26 -8.78 -15.77 -1.93
N TYR A 27 -8.04 -14.67 -1.70
CA TYR A 27 -6.68 -14.46 -2.21
C TYR A 27 -5.84 -15.76 -2.21
N LYS A 28 -5.36 -16.16 -3.38
CA LYS A 28 -4.43 -17.28 -3.56
C LYS A 28 -3.03 -16.76 -3.84
N GLU A 29 -2.11 -16.98 -2.90
CA GLU A 29 -0.69 -16.62 -3.07
C GLU A 29 -0.11 -17.37 -4.30
N PRO A 30 0.39 -16.66 -5.33
CA PRO A 30 1.04 -17.31 -6.46
C PRO A 30 2.28 -18.07 -6.00
N GLU A 31 2.58 -19.23 -6.60
CA GLU A 31 3.80 -19.98 -6.24
C GLU A 31 5.07 -19.17 -6.55
N ASP A 32 5.12 -18.52 -7.71
CA ASP A 32 6.24 -17.71 -8.16
C ASP A 32 6.09 -16.23 -7.70
N ILE A 33 7.16 -15.71 -7.08
CA ILE A 33 7.24 -14.30 -6.67
C ILE A 33 7.19 -13.35 -7.87
N THR A 34 7.65 -13.76 -9.05
CA THR A 34 7.58 -12.92 -10.25
C THR A 34 6.14 -12.68 -10.71
N VAL A 35 5.25 -13.66 -10.48
CA VAL A 35 3.81 -13.52 -10.73
C VAL A 35 3.21 -12.53 -9.73
N GLN A 36 3.57 -12.60 -8.44
CA GLN A 36 3.13 -11.60 -7.46
C GLN A 36 3.59 -10.19 -7.84
N ASN A 37 4.84 -10.04 -8.30
CA ASN A 37 5.37 -8.76 -8.76
C ASN A 37 4.59 -8.20 -9.96
N SER A 38 4.18 -9.07 -10.89
CA SER A 38 3.32 -8.70 -12.01
C SER A 38 1.93 -8.27 -11.53
N TYR A 39 1.38 -8.96 -10.53
CA TYR A 39 0.09 -8.59 -9.95
C TYR A 39 0.14 -7.22 -9.26
N ASP A 40 1.19 -6.95 -8.50
CA ASP A 40 1.42 -5.64 -7.89
C ASP A 40 1.46 -4.55 -8.97
N ASP A 41 2.28 -4.71 -10.00
CA ASP A 41 2.46 -3.69 -11.06
C ASP A 41 1.14 -3.40 -11.80
N GLN A 42 0.38 -4.44 -12.15
CA GLN A 42 -0.94 -4.28 -12.79
C GLN A 42 -1.96 -3.61 -11.87
N SER A 43 -1.97 -3.98 -10.60
CA SER A 43 -2.91 -3.43 -9.60
C SER A 43 -2.59 -1.98 -9.27
N ILE A 44 -1.30 -1.62 -9.20
CA ILE A 44 -0.84 -0.24 -9.04
C ILE A 44 -1.31 0.60 -10.22
N GLN A 45 -1.17 0.11 -11.46
CA GLN A 45 -1.65 0.85 -12.63
C GLN A 45 -3.16 1.12 -12.56
N LYS A 46 -3.97 0.10 -12.23
CA LYS A 46 -5.41 0.28 -12.05
C LYS A 46 -5.75 1.23 -10.90
N PHE A 47 -4.99 1.19 -9.81
CA PHE A 47 -5.16 2.12 -8.71
C PHE A 47 -4.87 3.55 -9.16
N LEU A 48 -3.81 3.77 -9.95
CA LEU A 48 -3.48 5.08 -10.49
C LEU A 48 -4.58 5.63 -11.43
N ASP A 49 -5.18 4.76 -12.25
CA ASP A 49 -6.22 5.16 -13.20
C ASP A 49 -7.61 5.30 -12.57
N GLY A 50 -7.87 4.59 -11.47
CA GLY A 50 -9.16 4.56 -10.78
C GLY A 50 -9.29 5.51 -9.59
N ASN A 51 -8.26 6.30 -9.29
CA ASN A 51 -8.27 7.23 -8.16
C ASN A 51 -7.77 8.63 -8.56
N TYR A 52 -8.11 9.62 -7.74
CA TYR A 52 -7.69 11.02 -7.85
C TYR A 52 -7.32 11.61 -6.48
N LEU A 53 -6.78 12.83 -6.48
CA LEU A 53 -6.56 13.63 -5.27
C LEU A 53 -7.63 14.71 -5.13
N ASP A 54 -8.31 14.77 -3.99
CA ASP A 54 -9.24 15.87 -3.69
C ASP A 54 -8.52 17.21 -3.41
N ALA A 55 -9.29 18.25 -3.09
CA ALA A 55 -8.75 19.59 -2.81
C ALA A 55 -7.78 19.64 -1.60
N GLN A 56 -7.86 18.69 -0.66
CA GLN A 56 -6.94 18.57 0.46
C GLN A 56 -5.78 17.59 0.18
N GLY A 57 -5.83 16.93 -0.98
CA GLY A 57 -4.84 15.94 -1.41
C GLY A 57 -5.13 14.52 -0.92
N ASN A 58 -6.34 14.23 -0.44
CA ASN A 58 -6.72 12.87 -0.07
C ASN A 58 -6.98 12.03 -1.32
N ILE A 59 -6.53 10.77 -1.29
CA ILE A 59 -6.88 9.81 -2.35
C ILE A 59 -8.36 9.43 -2.26
N LYS A 60 -9.07 9.56 -3.40
CA LYS A 60 -10.46 9.15 -3.60
C LYS A 60 -10.56 8.26 -4.85
N ALA A 61 -11.45 7.27 -4.80
CA ALA A 61 -11.80 6.51 -5.99
C ALA A 61 -12.80 7.31 -6.82
N PHE A 62 -12.71 7.19 -8.16
CA PHE A 62 -13.76 7.71 -9.02
C PHE A 62 -15.05 6.92 -8.83
N ASP A 63 -16.18 7.62 -8.82
CA ASP A 63 -17.51 7.02 -8.77
C ASP A 63 -18.22 7.18 -10.12
N SER A 64 -18.39 6.08 -10.86
CA SER A 64 -19.10 6.09 -12.14
C SER A 64 -20.57 6.54 -12.08
N SER A 65 -21.13 6.66 -10.86
CA SER A 65 -22.49 7.12 -10.62
C SER A 65 -22.59 8.58 -10.15
N ASP A 66 -21.47 9.24 -9.87
CA ASP A 66 -21.40 10.63 -9.42
C ASP A 66 -20.44 11.44 -10.30
N THR A 67 -20.96 12.42 -11.04
CA THR A 67 -20.15 13.27 -11.93
C THR A 67 -19.42 14.40 -11.19
N SER A 68 -19.55 14.50 -9.85
CA SER A 68 -18.86 15.51 -9.06
C SER A 68 -17.33 15.38 -9.09
N ASP A 69 -16.83 14.19 -9.44
CA ASP A 69 -15.41 13.89 -9.52
C ASP A 69 -14.83 13.87 -10.95
N ASP A 70 -15.66 13.96 -12.00
CA ASP A 70 -15.24 13.92 -13.42
C ASP A 70 -14.22 15.02 -13.80
N GLY A 71 -14.17 16.10 -13.03
CA GLY A 71 -13.23 17.20 -13.23
C GLY A 71 -11.83 16.98 -12.65
N TYR A 72 -11.63 15.94 -11.83
CA TYR A 72 -10.33 15.64 -11.24
C TYR A 72 -9.47 14.82 -12.18
N LYS A 73 -8.17 15.10 -12.15
CA LYS A 73 -7.18 14.28 -12.85
C LYS A 73 -6.96 12.97 -12.12
N LYS A 74 -6.81 11.88 -12.88
CA LYS A 74 -6.39 10.59 -12.35
C LYS A 74 -4.99 10.70 -11.76
N LEU A 75 -4.65 9.85 -10.79
CA LEU A 75 -3.29 9.80 -10.25
C LEU A 75 -2.26 9.50 -11.35
N SER A 76 -2.62 8.70 -12.37
CA SER A 76 -1.76 8.43 -13.54
C SER A 76 -1.46 9.68 -14.38
N GLU A 77 -2.30 10.72 -14.29
CA GLU A 77 -2.16 11.98 -15.03
C GLU A 77 -1.40 13.06 -14.22
N LEU A 78 -1.03 12.75 -12.96
CA LEU A 78 -0.29 13.65 -12.06
C LEU A 78 1.23 13.49 -12.15
N SER A 79 1.74 13.02 -13.30
CA SER A 79 3.16 12.78 -13.54
C SER A 79 3.82 11.84 -12.50
N PRO A 80 3.31 10.61 -12.29
CA PRO A 80 3.92 9.65 -11.39
C PRO A 80 5.35 9.29 -11.84
N GLU A 81 6.28 9.22 -10.89
CA GLU A 81 7.67 8.83 -11.13
C GLU A 81 7.93 7.43 -10.54
N LYS A 82 8.48 6.52 -11.36
CA LYS A 82 8.83 5.15 -10.95
C LYS A 82 10.33 5.03 -10.68
N LEU A 83 10.68 4.58 -9.49
CA LEU A 83 12.06 4.30 -9.06
C LEU A 83 12.53 2.92 -9.51
N PRO A 84 13.84 2.63 -9.53
CA PRO A 84 14.38 1.32 -9.91
C PRO A 84 13.84 0.13 -9.09
N SER A 85 13.51 0.37 -7.81
CA SER A 85 12.86 -0.61 -6.92
C SER A 85 11.42 -0.96 -7.37
N GLY A 86 10.84 -0.14 -8.24
CA GLY A 86 9.44 -0.21 -8.65
C GLY A 86 8.50 0.65 -7.81
N VAL A 87 9.01 1.32 -6.78
CA VAL A 87 8.24 2.31 -6.02
C VAL A 87 7.79 3.43 -6.93
N ILE A 88 6.56 3.88 -6.76
CA ILE A 88 6.00 5.03 -7.49
C ILE A 88 5.74 6.15 -6.49
N TYR A 89 6.10 7.37 -6.85
CA TYR A 89 5.70 8.55 -6.09
C TYR A 89 5.05 9.62 -6.97
N ILE A 90 4.19 10.41 -6.35
CA ILE A 90 3.51 11.55 -6.97
C ILE A 90 3.71 12.75 -6.07
N LYS A 91 4.34 13.80 -6.61
CA LYS A 91 4.40 15.12 -5.98
C LYS A 91 3.16 15.90 -6.37
N ARG A 92 2.36 16.30 -5.40
CA ARG A 92 1.20 17.15 -5.68
C ARG A 92 1.69 18.58 -5.91
N MET A 93 1.60 19.03 -7.16
CA MET A 93 1.90 20.40 -7.56
C MET A 93 1.04 21.40 -6.77
N GLY A 94 1.63 22.50 -6.32
CA GLY A 94 0.96 23.53 -5.52
C GLY A 94 0.83 23.17 -4.04
N ALA A 95 1.29 21.99 -3.63
CA ALA A 95 1.24 21.52 -2.25
C ALA A 95 2.63 21.12 -1.70
N GLN A 96 3.71 21.41 -2.42
CA GLN A 96 5.07 21.26 -1.88
C GLN A 96 5.47 22.49 -1.04
N PRO A 97 6.42 22.36 -0.09
CA PRO A 97 6.95 23.51 0.63
C PRO A 97 7.41 24.65 -0.27
N GLU A 98 8.16 24.34 -1.34
CA GLU A 98 8.64 25.32 -2.31
C GLU A 98 7.53 25.96 -3.17
N ASP A 99 6.39 25.30 -3.32
CA ASP A 99 5.25 25.86 -4.06
C ASP A 99 4.46 26.85 -3.18
N ILE A 100 4.36 26.56 -1.88
CA ILE A 100 3.56 27.33 -0.91
C ILE A 100 4.34 28.53 -0.39
N ASP A 101 5.61 28.34 -0.03
CA ASP A 101 6.50 29.40 0.46
C ASP A 101 7.88 29.28 -0.20
N PRO A 102 8.08 29.91 -1.37
CA PRO A 102 9.36 29.88 -2.08
C PRO A 102 10.54 30.44 -1.28
N ALA A 103 10.29 31.28 -0.26
CA ALA A 103 11.35 31.81 0.61
C ALA A 103 11.81 30.78 1.65
N ASN A 104 10.97 29.80 1.98
CA ASN A 104 11.26 28.70 2.89
C ASN A 104 10.93 27.35 2.21
N PRO A 105 11.76 26.91 1.24
CA PRO A 105 11.43 25.81 0.33
C PRO A 105 11.46 24.41 0.97
N GLY A 106 11.39 24.32 2.29
CA GLY A 106 11.42 23.07 3.05
C GLY A 106 12.81 22.49 3.31
N THR A 107 12.85 21.47 4.17
CA THR A 107 14.05 20.74 4.57
C THR A 107 14.20 19.46 3.76
N VAL A 108 15.39 19.20 3.23
CA VAL A 108 15.72 17.93 2.57
C VAL A 108 15.64 16.79 3.59
N ILE A 109 14.98 15.70 3.22
CA ILE A 109 14.82 14.52 4.07
C ILE A 109 15.95 13.55 3.75
N GLY A 110 16.83 13.30 4.73
CA GLY A 110 17.88 12.28 4.63
C GLY A 110 17.39 10.89 5.03
N ASP A 111 18.06 9.85 4.53
CA ASP A 111 17.74 8.43 4.74
C ASP A 111 17.56 8.00 6.22
N SER A 112 18.20 8.69 7.17
CA SER A 112 18.08 8.41 8.61
C SER A 112 17.39 9.50 9.42
N ALA A 113 16.79 10.51 8.76
CA ALA A 113 16.20 11.67 9.40
C ALA A 113 15.14 11.28 10.45
N VAL A 114 14.97 12.13 11.46
CA VAL A 114 13.81 12.07 12.35
C VAL A 114 12.67 12.82 11.66
N THR A 115 11.59 12.13 11.34
CA THR A 115 10.45 12.69 10.59
C THR A 115 9.19 12.78 11.44
N THR A 116 8.40 13.83 11.20
CA THR A 116 7.02 13.95 11.70
C THR A 116 6.06 13.92 10.52
N LEU A 117 5.18 12.91 10.46
CA LEU A 117 4.36 12.58 9.31
C LEU A 117 2.88 12.66 9.63
N MET A 118 2.12 13.42 8.84
CA MET A 118 0.66 13.35 8.83
C MET A 118 0.24 12.56 7.59
N MET A 119 -0.41 11.41 7.76
CA MET A 119 -0.66 10.52 6.62
C MET A 119 -1.86 9.59 6.77
N SER A 120 -2.38 9.15 5.62
CA SER A 120 -3.14 7.92 5.47
C SER A 120 -2.22 6.83 4.92
N ALA A 121 -2.19 5.67 5.57
CA ALA A 121 -1.36 4.52 5.21
C ALA A 121 -2.24 3.26 5.09
N LYS A 122 -2.37 2.77 3.86
CA LYS A 122 -3.16 1.59 3.52
C LYS A 122 -2.30 0.54 2.85
N THR A 123 -2.66 -0.71 3.06
CA THR A 123 -2.01 -1.87 2.44
C THR A 123 -3.02 -2.70 1.67
N TYR A 124 -2.59 -3.33 0.60
CA TYR A 124 -3.43 -4.09 -0.31
C TYR A 124 -2.73 -5.40 -0.67
N LEU A 125 -3.53 -6.44 -0.93
CA LEU A 125 -3.04 -7.61 -1.67
C LEU A 125 -3.37 -7.40 -3.14
N ALA A 126 -2.43 -7.67 -4.03
CA ALA A 126 -2.71 -7.75 -5.45
C ALA A 126 -3.08 -9.19 -5.81
N ALA A 127 -4.25 -9.39 -6.40
CA ALA A 127 -4.78 -10.70 -6.77
C ALA A 127 -5.34 -10.68 -8.18
N ASN A 128 -5.24 -11.81 -8.89
CA ASN A 128 -6.03 -12.06 -10.09
C ASN A 128 -7.25 -12.88 -9.71
N LEU A 129 -8.43 -12.28 -9.82
CA LEU A 129 -9.71 -12.96 -9.64
C LEU A 129 -10.43 -12.95 -10.98
N ASP A 130 -10.68 -14.13 -11.54
CA ASP A 130 -11.37 -14.31 -12.82
C ASP A 130 -10.78 -13.49 -13.99
N GLY A 131 -9.45 -13.41 -14.06
CA GLY A 131 -8.73 -12.65 -15.09
C GLY A 131 -8.62 -11.15 -14.79
N ASN A 132 -9.22 -10.66 -13.70
CA ASN A 132 -9.11 -9.27 -13.27
C ASN A 132 -8.04 -9.12 -12.17
N THR A 133 -6.85 -8.68 -12.55
CA THR A 133 -5.78 -8.34 -11.60
C THR A 133 -6.04 -6.98 -10.96
N SER A 134 -6.33 -6.91 -9.66
CA SER A 134 -6.50 -5.64 -8.95
C SER A 134 -6.14 -5.74 -7.47
N PHE A 135 -6.04 -4.59 -6.81
CA PHE A 135 -5.95 -4.57 -5.36
C PHE A 135 -7.23 -5.11 -4.73
N THR A 136 -7.03 -5.95 -3.72
CA THR A 136 -8.05 -6.53 -2.85
C THR A 136 -7.62 -6.40 -1.40
N SER A 137 -8.52 -6.76 -0.49
CA SER A 137 -8.28 -6.84 0.95
C SER A 137 -7.62 -5.58 1.52
N ALA A 138 -8.12 -4.39 1.17
CA ALA A 138 -7.58 -3.13 1.69
C ALA A 138 -7.57 -3.14 3.23
N GLN A 139 -6.46 -2.75 3.84
CA GLN A 139 -6.31 -2.66 5.28
C GLN A 139 -5.59 -1.38 5.67
N VAL A 140 -6.03 -0.72 6.73
CA VAL A 140 -5.33 0.43 7.30
C VAL A 140 -4.14 -0.07 8.14
N MET A 141 -3.01 0.63 8.08
CA MET A 141 -1.94 0.47 9.06
C MET A 141 -2.33 1.20 10.35
N TYR A 142 -3.24 0.61 11.14
CA TYR A 142 -3.70 1.21 12.40
C TYR A 142 -2.51 1.60 13.30
N ASN A 143 -2.64 2.72 14.04
CA ASN A 143 -1.59 3.42 14.79
C ASN A 143 -0.51 4.12 13.96
N TYR A 144 -0.39 3.81 12.67
CA TYR A 144 0.54 4.44 11.74
C TYR A 144 -0.17 5.22 10.63
N SER A 145 -1.49 5.34 10.71
CA SER A 145 -2.31 6.13 9.80
C SER A 145 -3.06 7.24 10.57
N PRO A 146 -2.40 8.35 10.94
CA PRO A 146 -3.03 9.43 11.70
C PRO A 146 -4.37 9.93 11.14
N LEU A 147 -4.49 10.03 9.81
CA LEU A 147 -5.71 10.50 9.15
C LEU A 147 -6.88 9.51 9.26
N ASP A 148 -6.59 8.23 9.49
CA ASP A 148 -7.59 7.17 9.63
C ASP A 148 -7.79 6.74 11.10
N GLY A 149 -7.23 7.48 12.07
CA GLY A 149 -7.29 7.08 13.47
C GLY A 149 -6.90 8.16 14.46
N THR A 150 -5.61 8.33 14.73
CA THR A 150 -5.12 9.07 15.90
C THR A 150 -5.28 10.60 15.80
N GLY A 151 -5.43 11.14 14.59
CA GLY A 151 -5.49 12.58 14.30
C GLY A 151 -4.19 13.35 14.58
N SER A 152 -3.17 12.71 15.15
CA SER A 152 -1.90 13.34 15.54
C SER A 152 -0.75 12.84 14.65
N PRO A 153 0.10 13.75 14.14
CA PRO A 153 1.24 13.35 13.31
C PRO A 153 2.14 12.31 14.00
N LEU A 154 2.55 11.32 13.21
CA LEU A 154 3.41 10.21 13.61
C LEU A 154 4.86 10.67 13.66
N VAL A 155 5.52 10.47 14.81
CA VAL A 155 6.91 10.87 15.03
C VAL A 155 7.82 9.65 14.92
N ASP A 156 8.88 9.78 14.12
CA ASP A 156 9.98 8.83 13.96
C ASP A 156 9.57 7.35 13.80
N PRO A 157 8.73 7.01 12.80
CA PRO A 157 8.27 5.64 12.67
C PRO A 157 9.40 4.68 12.30
N LYS A 158 9.40 3.52 12.96
CA LYS A 158 10.43 2.49 12.76
C LYS A 158 10.41 1.85 11.38
N PHE A 159 9.27 1.92 10.67
CA PHE A 159 9.20 1.50 9.27
C PHE A 159 9.88 2.48 8.30
N TYR A 160 10.17 3.71 8.73
CA TYR A 160 11.01 4.63 7.97
C TYR A 160 12.49 4.39 8.27
N TYR A 161 12.84 4.35 9.56
CA TYR A 161 14.21 4.14 10.01
C TYR A 161 14.26 3.55 11.42
N ILE A 162 15.22 2.64 11.64
CA ILE A 162 15.58 2.13 12.97
C ILE A 162 17.10 2.13 13.14
N SER A 163 17.58 2.57 14.30
CA SER A 163 19.01 2.51 14.66
C SER A 163 19.43 1.08 14.96
N GLY A 164 20.70 0.73 14.74
CA GLY A 164 21.23 -0.59 15.14
C GLY A 164 21.19 -0.81 16.65
N ASP A 165 21.27 0.26 17.43
CA ASP A 165 21.23 0.23 18.90
C ASP A 165 19.79 0.36 19.45
N ASP A 166 18.77 0.31 18.60
CA ASP A 166 17.38 0.33 19.05
C ASP A 166 17.09 -0.92 19.89
N PRO A 167 16.42 -0.81 21.06
CA PRO A 167 16.10 -1.95 21.91
C PRO A 167 15.33 -3.08 21.19
N LEU A 168 14.55 -2.76 20.15
CA LEU A 168 13.89 -3.77 19.33
C LEU A 168 14.89 -4.67 18.60
N ILE A 169 16.02 -4.12 18.18
CA ILE A 169 17.11 -4.85 17.50
C ILE A 169 18.03 -5.50 18.52
N THR A 170 18.52 -4.76 19.53
CA THR A 170 19.53 -5.28 20.46
C THR A 170 19.00 -6.40 21.36
N ASN A 171 17.70 -6.39 21.67
CA ASN A 171 17.05 -7.41 22.48
C ASN A 171 16.36 -8.50 21.64
N ALA A 172 16.49 -8.46 20.32
CA ALA A 172 15.87 -9.43 19.42
C ALA A 172 16.44 -10.84 19.64
N THR A 173 15.55 -11.82 19.73
CA THR A 173 15.91 -13.24 19.93
C THR A 173 16.03 -14.02 18.63
N THR A 174 15.50 -13.50 17.52
CA THR A 174 15.58 -14.12 16.19
C THR A 174 16.56 -13.38 15.30
N ASP A 175 17.20 -14.08 14.38
CA ASP A 175 18.21 -13.45 13.50
C ASP A 175 17.58 -12.44 12.53
N ALA A 176 16.33 -12.67 12.10
CA ALA A 176 15.58 -11.71 11.30
C ALA A 176 15.36 -10.40 12.06
N ALA A 177 14.87 -10.46 13.31
CA ALA A 177 14.61 -9.26 14.11
C ALA A 177 15.88 -8.51 14.55
N LYS A 178 17.08 -9.08 14.37
CA LYS A 178 18.34 -8.34 14.53
C LYS A 178 18.69 -7.49 13.30
N GLN A 179 17.99 -7.66 12.18
CA GLN A 179 18.23 -6.91 10.95
C GLN A 179 17.29 -5.71 10.83
N LYS A 180 17.79 -4.58 10.31
CA LYS A 180 16.96 -3.39 10.07
C LYS A 180 15.84 -3.63 9.06
N SER A 181 16.09 -4.48 8.05
CA SER A 181 15.11 -4.85 7.02
C SER A 181 13.87 -5.55 7.57
N TYR A 182 13.93 -6.10 8.79
CA TYR A 182 12.75 -6.64 9.47
C TYR A 182 11.75 -5.53 9.88
N TYR A 183 12.21 -4.30 10.05
CA TYR A 183 11.39 -3.17 10.50
C TYR A 183 11.10 -2.18 9.36
N VAL A 184 12.12 -1.88 8.54
CA VAL A 184 12.07 -0.80 7.56
C VAL A 184 11.35 -1.23 6.29
N ILE A 185 10.45 -0.36 5.80
CA ILE A 185 9.89 -0.43 4.45
C ILE A 185 10.84 0.36 3.54
N GLU A 186 11.81 -0.33 2.94
CA GLU A 186 12.91 0.29 2.19
C GLU A 186 12.42 1.23 1.08
N GLY A 187 11.38 0.81 0.34
CA GLY A 187 10.80 1.64 -0.72
C GLY A 187 10.10 2.91 -0.21
N PHE A 188 9.57 2.90 1.01
CA PHE A 188 9.04 4.13 1.62
C PHE A 188 10.17 5.09 1.95
N ASN A 189 11.26 4.58 2.55
CA ASN A 189 12.45 5.38 2.83
C ASN A 189 13.05 6.00 1.56
N GLU A 190 13.22 5.19 0.51
CA GLU A 190 13.76 5.62 -0.79
C GLU A 190 12.95 6.76 -1.42
N ALA A 191 11.62 6.63 -1.43
CA ALA A 191 10.75 7.63 -2.05
C ALA A 191 10.52 8.87 -1.18
N LEU A 192 10.52 8.75 0.16
CA LEU A 192 10.33 9.91 1.04
C LEU A 192 11.45 10.95 0.86
N GLN A 193 12.67 10.49 0.56
CA GLN A 193 13.82 11.35 0.24
C GLN A 193 13.63 12.20 -1.04
N LYS A 194 12.63 11.89 -1.86
CA LYS A 194 12.28 12.70 -3.04
C LYS A 194 11.46 13.93 -2.68
N PHE A 195 10.94 14.00 -1.46
CA PHE A 195 10.16 15.11 -0.95
C PHE A 195 10.98 15.97 0.01
N LYS A 196 10.47 17.17 0.30
CA LYS A 196 10.96 18.00 1.38
C LYS A 196 9.95 18.05 2.51
N ALA A 197 10.45 18.26 3.71
CA ALA A 197 9.63 18.49 4.88
C ALA A 197 9.31 19.98 5.04
N PHE A 198 8.14 20.24 5.59
CA PHE A 198 7.78 21.57 6.07
C PHE A 198 8.44 21.87 7.43
N ASN A 199 8.03 22.99 8.04
CA ASN A 199 8.23 23.31 9.44
C ASN A 199 6.89 23.62 10.13
N LEU A 200 5.97 22.64 10.12
CA LEU A 200 4.62 22.80 10.66
C LEU A 200 4.52 22.33 12.12
N PRO A 201 3.78 23.02 13.00
CA PRO A 201 3.43 22.49 14.32
C PRO A 201 2.52 21.27 14.19
N ASN A 202 2.52 20.37 15.18
CA ASN A 202 1.76 19.12 15.14
C ASN A 202 0.23 19.33 15.00
N GLY A 203 -0.30 20.47 15.45
CA GLY A 203 -1.71 20.82 15.32
C GLY A 203 -2.08 21.59 14.05
N ALA A 204 -1.14 21.79 13.13
CA ALA A 204 -1.44 22.44 11.85
C ALA A 204 -2.44 21.62 11.04
N PRO A 205 -3.37 22.25 10.30
CA PRO A 205 -4.19 21.54 9.33
C PRO A 205 -3.30 20.96 8.23
N TYR A 206 -3.60 19.75 7.80
CA TYR A 206 -2.85 19.10 6.73
C TYR A 206 -3.31 19.61 5.37
N ASN A 207 -2.41 19.63 4.39
CA ASN A 207 -2.70 19.72 2.96
C ASN A 207 -1.73 18.76 2.29
N LEU A 208 -2.19 17.54 1.95
CA LEU A 208 -1.29 16.43 1.64
C LEU A 208 -0.45 16.75 0.41
N GLN A 209 0.86 16.53 0.56
CA GLN A 209 1.88 16.92 -0.41
C GLN A 209 2.13 15.82 -1.45
N GLY A 210 1.73 14.58 -1.19
CA GLY A 210 2.00 13.53 -2.16
C GLY A 210 1.49 12.15 -1.81
N VAL A 211 1.82 11.24 -2.71
CA VAL A 211 1.53 9.81 -2.63
C VAL A 211 2.82 9.04 -2.86
N ILE A 212 3.04 7.98 -2.09
CA ILE A 212 4.06 6.95 -2.31
C ILE A 212 3.36 5.60 -2.37
N ILE A 213 3.60 4.83 -3.42
CA ILE A 213 3.11 3.46 -3.61
C ILE A 213 4.31 2.53 -3.63
N VAL A 214 4.40 1.65 -2.64
CA VAL A 214 5.51 0.71 -2.46
C VAL A 214 5.02 -0.70 -2.85
N PRO A 215 5.41 -1.25 -4.01
CA PRO A 215 5.06 -2.63 -4.36
C PRO A 215 5.63 -3.61 -3.33
N SER A 216 5.03 -4.79 -3.18
CA SER A 216 5.40 -5.71 -2.10
C SER A 216 6.89 -6.07 -2.09
N ARG A 217 7.51 -6.21 -3.28
CA ARG A 217 8.96 -6.46 -3.45
C ARG A 217 9.89 -5.37 -2.90
N ALA A 218 9.42 -4.13 -2.78
CA ALA A 218 10.16 -3.00 -2.22
C ALA A 218 9.74 -2.71 -0.77
N ALA A 219 8.89 -3.56 -0.20
CA ALA A 219 8.52 -3.58 1.20
C ALA A 219 9.05 -4.85 1.85
N PHE A 220 8.18 -5.83 2.14
CA PHE A 220 8.56 -7.06 2.84
C PHE A 220 8.45 -8.32 2.00
N ALA A 221 7.94 -8.26 0.77
CA ALA A 221 7.75 -9.41 -0.12
C ALA A 221 7.23 -10.66 0.64
N ARG A 222 8.04 -11.71 0.73
CA ARG A 222 7.78 -12.94 1.50
C ARG A 222 8.60 -13.04 2.78
N ASP A 223 9.36 -12.01 3.11
CA ASP A 223 10.29 -11.96 4.23
C ASP A 223 9.57 -11.80 5.56
N SER A 224 10.26 -12.24 6.61
CA SER A 224 9.84 -11.98 7.98
C SER A 224 9.92 -10.48 8.26
N HIS A 225 8.91 -9.95 8.92
CA HIS A 225 8.79 -8.52 9.19
C HIS A 225 8.16 -8.28 10.56
N TYR A 226 8.37 -7.07 11.09
CA TYR A 226 7.82 -6.62 12.34
C TYR A 226 6.31 -6.48 12.25
N ASN A 227 5.62 -6.96 13.28
CA ASN A 227 4.16 -6.92 13.33
C ASN A 227 3.65 -5.53 13.71
N TYR A 228 3.44 -4.67 12.71
CA TYR A 228 2.93 -3.31 12.92
C TYR A 228 1.41 -3.24 13.14
N SER A 229 0.64 -4.21 12.64
CA SER A 229 -0.83 -4.05 12.51
C SER A 229 -1.66 -5.26 12.97
N GLY A 230 -1.03 -6.24 13.61
CA GLY A 230 -1.69 -7.48 14.06
C GLY A 230 -1.92 -8.51 12.96
N TYR A 231 -1.52 -8.24 11.72
CA TYR A 231 -1.61 -9.14 10.58
C TYR A 231 -0.34 -9.10 9.73
N SER A 232 -0.16 -10.12 8.89
CA SER A 232 1.03 -10.26 8.04
C SER A 232 1.01 -9.26 6.88
N PHE A 233 2.13 -8.58 6.66
CA PHE A 233 2.43 -7.75 5.49
C PHE A 233 3.05 -8.50 4.32
N ARG A 234 3.09 -9.84 4.39
CA ARG A 234 3.51 -10.70 3.28
C ARG A 234 2.71 -10.40 2.01
N ASN A 235 3.43 -10.17 0.91
CA ASN A 235 2.92 -9.84 -0.43
C ASN A 235 2.04 -8.58 -0.48
N ARG A 236 2.11 -7.69 0.52
CA ARG A 236 1.28 -6.49 0.55
C ARG A 236 1.98 -5.32 -0.10
N THR A 237 1.25 -4.64 -0.98
CA THR A 237 1.62 -3.33 -1.53
C THR A 237 1.09 -2.23 -0.61
N PHE A 238 1.88 -1.18 -0.41
CA PHE A 238 1.56 -0.07 0.49
C PHE A 238 1.24 1.19 -0.31
N VAL A 239 0.24 1.95 0.14
CA VAL A 239 -0.08 3.28 -0.37
C VAL A 239 -0.06 4.26 0.80
N PHE A 240 0.87 5.20 0.74
CA PHE A 240 1.01 6.30 1.70
C PHE A 240 0.57 7.60 1.03
N ASN A 241 -0.36 8.31 1.64
CA ASN A 241 -0.78 9.65 1.21
C ASN A 241 -0.57 10.61 2.37
N PHE A 242 0.33 11.58 2.20
CA PHE A 242 1.02 12.15 3.35
C PHE A 242 1.40 13.62 3.18
N GLN A 243 1.78 14.22 4.29
CA GLN A 243 2.52 15.45 4.42
C GLN A 243 3.60 15.28 5.49
N VAL A 244 4.81 15.75 5.21
CA VAL A 244 5.94 15.70 6.15
C VAL A 244 5.98 17.03 6.89
N TYR A 245 5.45 17.05 8.11
CA TYR A 245 5.35 18.28 8.90
C TYR A 245 6.73 18.82 9.28
N LYS A 246 7.65 17.92 9.63
CA LYS A 246 9.03 18.25 10.00
C LYS A 246 9.98 17.11 9.64
N ALA A 247 11.21 17.46 9.31
CA ALA A 247 12.33 16.53 9.28
C ALA A 247 13.58 17.21 9.84
N GLN A 248 14.40 16.46 10.57
CA GLN A 248 15.68 16.91 11.09
C GLN A 248 16.73 15.79 11.01
N PRO A 249 18.02 16.13 10.87
CA PRO A 249 19.09 15.16 11.00
C PRO A 249 19.02 14.42 12.33
N ARG A 250 19.35 13.13 12.31
CA ARG A 250 19.50 12.32 13.53
C ARG A 250 20.86 12.61 14.14
N THR A 251 20.88 12.94 15.42
CA THR A 251 22.08 13.18 16.24
C THR A 251 22.31 12.04 17.20
#